data_AF-A0A924WJ45-F1
#
_entry.id   AF-A0A924WJ45-F1
#
_cell.length_a   1.000
_cell.length_b   1.000
_cell.length_c   1.000
_cell.angle_alpha   90.00
_cell.angle_beta   90.00
_cell.angle_gamma   90.00
#
_symmetry.space_group_name_H-M   'P 1'
#
loop_
_entity.id
_entity.type
_entity.pdbx_description
1 polymer ?
#
loop_
_entity_poly.entity_id
_entity_poly.type
_entity_poly.pdbx_seq_one_letter_code
_entity_poly.pdbx_strand_id
1 'polypeptide(L)'
;SDAYLPALLTLSIAAIAAATWAPAQARRLGAAAVVFIVSLTARTLDLPWCAQWPHGTHFVWHLLNAVVLYLASTALWHPGRGRLRRDTGF
;
A
#
# COMPACT_ATOMS: atom_id res chain seq x y z
N SER A 1 8.95 6.06 -17.40
CA SER A 1 8.09 4.86 -17.35
C SER A 1 7.27 4.93 -16.08
N ASP A 2 5.97 5.17 -16.21
CA ASP A 2 5.07 5.41 -15.08
C ASP A 2 4.67 4.09 -14.42
N ALA A 3 5.44 3.66 -13.44
CA ALA A 3 5.30 2.37 -12.74
C ALA A 3 4.08 2.28 -11.81
N TYR A 4 3.00 3.02 -12.07
CA TYR A 4 1.80 3.00 -11.24
C TYR A 4 0.98 1.73 -11.43
N LEU A 5 0.83 1.25 -12.68
CA LEU A 5 0.04 0.06 -12.97
C LEU A 5 0.63 -1.21 -12.31
N PRO A 6 1.96 -1.46 -12.38
CA PRO A 6 2.58 -2.54 -11.64
C PRO A 6 2.33 -2.45 -10.13
N ALA A 7 2.46 -1.26 -9.53
CA ALA A 7 2.27 -1.09 -8.08
C ALA A 7 0.83 -1.41 -7.65
N LEU A 8 -0.17 -0.93 -8.40
CA LEU A 8 -1.58 -1.21 -8.11
C LEU A 8 -1.90 -2.71 -8.23
N LEU A 9 -1.37 -3.37 -9.26
CA LEU A 9 -1.51 -4.81 -9.45
C LEU A 9 -0.86 -5.59 -8.31
N THR A 10 0.37 -5.24 -7.92
CA THR A 10 1.07 -5.91 -6.82
C THR A 10 0.29 -5.82 -5.52
N LEU A 11 -0.21 -4.64 -5.14
CA LEU A 11 -1.00 -4.47 -3.91
C LEU A 11 -2.30 -5.29 -3.95
N SER A 12 -2.98 -5.27 -5.09
CA SER A 12 -4.27 -5.96 -5.27
C SER A 12 -4.11 -7.48 -5.26
N ILE A 13 -3.14 -8.01 -6.03
CA ILE A 13 -2.85 -9.44 -6.09
C ILE A 13 -2.36 -9.95 -4.73
N ALA A 14 -1.48 -9.20 -4.06
CA ALA A 14 -0.99 -9.60 -2.73
C ALA A 14 -2.11 -9.61 -1.69
N ALA A 15 -3.04 -8.65 -1.74
CA ALA A 15 -4.22 -8.64 -0.86
C ALA A 15 -5.12 -9.86 -1.08
N ILE A 16 -5.41 -10.20 -2.33
CA ILE A 16 -6.23 -11.37 -2.70
C ILE A 16 -5.53 -12.66 -2.29
N ALA A 17 -4.24 -12.79 -2.64
CA ALA A 17 -3.44 -13.95 -2.30
C ALA A 17 -3.45 -14.20 -0.79
N ALA A 18 -3.28 -13.15 0.03
CA ALA A 18 -3.24 -13.21 1.48
C ALA A 18 -4.60 -13.41 2.17
N ALA A 19 -5.72 -13.32 1.44
CA ALA A 19 -7.06 -13.22 2.04
C ALA A 19 -7.43 -14.41 2.93
N THR A 20 -6.97 -15.62 2.59
CA THR A 20 -7.35 -16.86 3.28
C THR A 20 -6.41 -17.26 4.41
N TRP A 21 -5.11 -16.94 4.31
CA TRP A 21 -4.09 -17.36 5.28
C TRP A 21 -3.57 -16.22 6.18
N ALA A 22 -3.84 -14.97 5.80
CA ALA A 22 -3.32 -13.77 6.47
C ALA A 22 -4.33 -12.59 6.35
N PRO A 23 -5.59 -12.74 6.83
CA PRO A 23 -6.66 -11.77 6.59
C PRO A 23 -6.37 -10.37 7.18
N ALA A 24 -5.57 -10.28 8.24
CA ALA A 24 -5.12 -9.00 8.76
C ALA A 24 -4.15 -8.28 7.81
N GLN A 25 -3.26 -9.02 7.15
CA GLN A 25 -2.34 -8.49 6.15
C GLN A 25 -3.09 -8.12 4.87
N ALA A 26 -3.99 -9.00 4.42
CA ALA A 26 -4.85 -8.79 3.25
C ALA A 26 -5.65 -7.49 3.35
N ARG A 27 -6.28 -7.22 4.50
CA ARG A 27 -7.03 -5.96 4.73
C ARG A 27 -6.15 -4.72 4.61
N ARG A 28 -4.92 -4.76 5.14
CA ARG A 28 -3.98 -3.63 5.05
C ARG A 28 -3.49 -3.40 3.62
N LEU A 29 -3.18 -4.47 2.90
CA LEU A 29 -2.78 -4.40 1.48
C LEU A 29 -3.94 -3.92 0.59
N GLY A 30 -5.17 -4.37 0.85
CA GLY A 30 -6.36 -3.88 0.18
C GLY A 30 -6.63 -2.40 0.45
N ALA A 31 -6.49 -1.96 1.70
CA ALA A 31 -6.56 -0.54 2.04
C ALA A 31 -5.48 0.28 1.34
N ALA A 32 -4.23 -0.23 1.27
CA ALA A 32 -3.15 0.41 0.53
C ALA A 32 -3.48 0.54 -0.97
N ALA A 33 -4.07 -0.49 -1.60
CA ALA A 33 -4.50 -0.42 -3.00
C ALA A 33 -5.57 0.66 -3.23
N VAL A 34 -6.58 0.75 -2.35
CA VAL A 34 -7.62 1.78 -2.44
C VAL A 34 -7.03 3.18 -2.29
N VAL A 35 -6.18 3.40 -1.27
CA VAL A 35 -5.50 4.70 -1.07
C VAL A 35 -4.63 5.05 -2.26
N PHE A 36 -3.97 4.07 -2.88
CA PHE A 36 -3.15 4.29 -4.07
C PHE A 36 -3.97 4.71 -5.29
N ILE A 37 -5.18 4.16 -5.48
CA ILE A 37 -6.12 4.64 -6.52
C ILE A 37 -6.47 6.11 -6.29
N VAL A 38 -6.83 6.47 -5.05
CA VAL A 38 -7.14 7.87 -4.69
C VAL A 38 -5.93 8.78 -4.92
N SER A 39 -4.71 8.30 -4.60
CA SER A 39 -3.46 8.99 -4.87
C SER A 39 -3.28 9.29 -6.37
N LEU A 40 -3.55 8.31 -7.23
CA LEU A 40 -3.48 8.50 -8.68
C LEU A 40 -4.54 9.48 -9.19
N THR A 41 -5.76 9.44 -8.64
CA THR A 41 -6.79 10.43 -8.98
C THR A 41 -6.33 11.84 -8.62
N ALA A 42 -5.76 12.04 -7.42
CA ALA A 42 -5.19 13.33 -7.02
C ALA A 42 -4.07 13.77 -7.97
N ARG A 43 -3.19 12.86 -8.39
CA ARG A 43 -2.12 13.15 -9.35
C ARG A 43 -2.63 13.58 -10.73
N THR A 44 -3.69 12.94 -11.21
CA THR A 44 -4.30 13.28 -12.51
C THR A 44 -5.00 14.63 -12.46
N LEU A 45 -5.68 14.95 -11.36
CA LEU A 45 -6.35 16.23 -11.14
C LEU A 45 -5.38 17.38 -10.83
N ASP A 46 -4.13 17.07 -10.47
CA ASP A 46 -3.08 18.06 -10.22
C ASP A 46 -2.76 18.90 -11.47
N LEU A 47 -2.80 18.31 -12.67
CA LEU A 47 -2.48 18.99 -13.93
C LEU A 47 -3.38 20.20 -14.23
N PRO A 48 -4.73 20.09 -14.22
CA PRO A 48 -5.60 21.23 -14.44
C PRO A 48 -5.53 22.28 -13.32
N TRP A 49 -5.23 21.88 -12.08
CA TRP A 49 -5.13 22.80 -10.95
C TRP A 49 -3.78 23.54 -10.87
N CYS A 50 -2.71 22.94 -11.36
CA CYS A 50 -1.37 23.57 -11.42
C CYS A 50 -1.36 24.88 -12.21
N ALA A 51 -2.28 25.04 -13.18
CA ALA A 51 -2.41 26.27 -13.95
C ALA A 51 -2.91 27.47 -13.13
N GLN A 52 -3.53 27.24 -11.97
CA GLN A 52 -4.13 28.29 -11.14
C GLN A 52 -3.36 28.56 -9.83
N TRP A 53 -2.62 27.57 -9.32
CA TRP A 53 -1.85 27.69 -8.08
C TRP A 53 -0.43 27.11 -8.28
N PRO A 54 0.66 27.90 -8.14
CA PRO A 54 2.02 27.48 -8.49
C PRO A 54 2.56 26.26 -7.72
N HIS A 55 2.08 26.03 -6.49
CA HIS A 55 2.44 24.84 -5.71
C HIS A 55 1.60 23.58 -6.06
N GLY A 56 0.52 23.74 -6.84
CA GLY A 56 -0.45 22.70 -7.15
C GLY A 56 -1.06 22.00 -5.93
N THR A 57 -1.59 20.81 -6.16
CA THR A 57 -2.03 19.85 -5.14
C THR A 57 -1.07 18.68 -4.98
N HIS A 58 0.14 18.81 -5.54
CA HIS A 58 1.12 17.73 -5.65
C HIS A 58 1.50 17.10 -4.31
N PHE A 59 1.54 17.91 -3.24
CA PHE A 59 1.81 17.45 -1.89
C PHE A 59 0.79 16.41 -1.39
N VAL A 60 -0.47 16.48 -1.87
CA VAL A 60 -1.53 15.51 -1.53
C VAL A 60 -1.20 14.14 -2.07
N TRP A 61 -0.72 14.07 -3.32
CA TRP A 61 -0.25 12.81 -3.92
C TRP A 61 0.91 12.21 -3.10
N HIS A 62 1.89 13.01 -2.69
CA HIS A 62 2.99 12.52 -1.85
C HIS A 62 2.51 12.01 -0.48
N LEU A 63 1.60 12.72 0.18
CA LEU A 63 1.07 12.32 1.47
C LEU A 63 0.29 11.00 1.37
N LEU A 64 -0.55 10.85 0.33
CA LEU A 64 -1.28 9.61 0.08
C LEU A 64 -0.31 8.44 -0.21
N ASN A 65 0.78 8.67 -0.95
CA ASN A 65 1.81 7.64 -1.15
C ASN A 65 2.53 7.26 0.15
N ALA A 66 2.79 8.21 1.05
CA ALA A 66 3.34 7.90 2.37
C ALA A 66 2.41 6.98 3.17
N VAL A 67 1.09 7.20 3.08
CA VAL A 67 0.08 6.32 3.69
C VAL A 67 0.08 4.92 3.05
N VAL A 68 0.17 4.83 1.72
CA VAL A 68 0.28 3.53 1.01
C VAL A 68 1.48 2.74 1.51
N LEU A 69 2.65 3.38 1.58
CA LEU A 69 3.88 2.75 2.08
C LEU A 69 3.73 2.31 3.52
N TYR A 70 3.19 3.16 4.39
CA TYR A 70 2.93 2.81 5.79
C TYR A 70 2.04 1.56 5.92
N LEU A 71 0.94 1.49 5.18
CA LEU A 71 0.02 0.36 5.19
C LEU A 71 0.68 -0.92 4.64
N ALA A 72 1.44 -0.82 3.56
CA ALA A 72 2.15 -1.95 2.96
C ALA A 72 3.26 -2.48 3.88
N SER A 73 4.08 -1.58 4.44
CA SER A 73 5.15 -1.95 5.37
C SER A 73 4.60 -2.60 6.64
N THR A 74 3.51 -2.09 7.21
CA THR A 74 2.87 -2.69 8.40
C THR A 74 2.12 -4.00 8.09
N ALA A 75 1.73 -4.23 6.83
CA ALA A 75 1.24 -5.54 6.41
C ALA A 75 2.36 -6.57 6.33
N LEU A 76 3.54 -6.17 5.86
CA LEU A 76 4.70 -7.05 5.68
C LEU A 76 5.52 -7.23 6.97
N TRP A 77 5.42 -6.30 7.91
CA TRP A 77 6.18 -6.37 9.14
C TRP A 77 5.67 -7.49 10.05
N HIS A 78 6.46 -8.56 10.10
CA HIS A 78 6.33 -9.62 11.07
C HIS A 78 7.53 -9.53 12.04
N PRO A 79 7.33 -9.04 13.28
CA PRO A 79 8.30 -9.26 14.34
C PRO A 79 8.54 -10.76 14.44
N GLY A 80 9.79 -11.19 14.27
CA GLY A 80 10.17 -12.60 14.14
C GLY A 80 9.45 -13.47 15.15
N ARG A 81 8.52 -14.31 14.69
CA ARG A 81 7.97 -15.39 15.51
C ARG A 81 9.10 -16.40 15.63
N GLY A 82 9.93 -16.23 16.65
CA GLY A 82 10.80 -17.27 17.17
C GLY A 82 9.93 -18.49 17.43
N ARG A 83 9.86 -19.38 16.44
CA ARG A 83 9.25 -20.69 16.56
C ARG A 83 10.17 -21.46 17.49
N LEU A 84 9.95 -21.30 18.80
CA LEU A 84 10.41 -22.24 19.81
C LEU A 84 9.73 -23.57 19.49
N ARG A 85 10.38 -24.32 18.60
CA ARG A 85 10.17 -25.73 18.35
C ARG A 85 10.48 -26.42 19.67
N ARG A 86 9.46 -26.66 20.50
CA ARG A 86 9.55 -27.62 21.58
C ARG A 86 9.53 -29.01 20.94
N ASP A 87 10.71 -29.42 20.49
CA ASP A 87 11.07 -30.81 20.51
C ASP A 87 11.38 -31.16 21.97
N THR A 88 10.38 -31.63 22.69
CA THR A 88 10.63 -32.50 23.84
C THR A 88 10.00 -33.82 23.48
N GLY A 89 10.81 -34.69 22.89
CA GLY A 89 10.54 -36.10 22.91
C GLY A 89 10.60 -36.60 24.35
N PHE A 90 9.65 -37.45 24.70
CA PHE A 90 9.83 -38.63 25.54
C PHE A 90 8.75 -39.64 25.20
#